data_AF-A0A7S2V0Q1-F1
#
_entry.id   AF-A0A7S2V0Q1-F1
#
_cell.length_a   1.000
_cell.length_b   1.000
_cell.length_c   1.000
_cell.angle_alpha   90.00
_cell.angle_beta   90.00
_cell.angle_gamma   90.00
#
_symmetry.space_group_name_H-M   'P 1'
#
loop_
_entity.id
_entity.type
_entity.pdbx_description
1 polymer ?
#
loop_
_entity_poly.entity_id
_entity_poly.type
_entity_poly.pdbx_seq_one_letter_code
_entity_poly.pdbx_strand_id
1 'polypeptide(L)'
;RIRMAIVTKNTLNGVKFLIEKANLDSNAFFPVITRDFKHRKPDPKVAQHVLDIWGLPASTVMFVGDAEEDLLCGKDSGCMPILIKDETHNGHLVHNESATHVISSIPELLTVIEQNIPCESDLDEPSVI
;
A
#
# COMPACT_ATOMS: atom_id res chain seq x y z
N ARG A 1 -2.51 15.33 3.79
CA ARG A 1 -3.26 14.19 4.41
C ARG A 1 -2.93 12.93 3.62
N ILE A 2 -2.54 11.83 4.27
CA ILE A 2 -2.23 10.57 3.57
C ILE A 2 -3.53 9.92 3.09
N ARG A 3 -3.58 9.52 1.81
CA ARG A 3 -4.67 8.72 1.24
C ARG A 3 -4.37 7.25 1.47
N MET A 4 -5.39 6.47 1.86
CA MET A 4 -5.25 5.04 2.12
C MET A 4 -6.34 4.28 1.38
N ALA A 5 -5.99 3.13 0.82
CA ALA A 5 -6.90 2.18 0.18
C ALA A 5 -6.74 0.82 0.84
N ILE A 6 -7.71 -0.06 0.62
CA ILE A 6 -7.62 -1.47 1.01
C ILE A 6 -7.66 -2.30 -0.26
N VAL A 7 -6.73 -3.25 -0.39
CA VAL A 7 -6.76 -4.31 -1.41
C VAL A 7 -6.78 -5.66 -0.70
N THR A 8 -7.89 -6.38 -0.80
CA THR A 8 -8.11 -7.59 0.02
C THR A 8 -8.86 -8.71 -0.71
N LYS A 9 -8.62 -9.94 -0.26
CA LYS A 9 -9.41 -11.13 -0.63
C LYS A 9 -10.68 -11.29 0.22
N ASN A 10 -10.99 -10.33 1.08
CA ASN A 10 -12.21 -10.31 1.90
C ASN A 10 -13.42 -9.76 1.12
N THR A 11 -14.61 -9.96 1.67
CA THR A 11 -15.87 -9.33 1.22
C THR A 11 -15.98 -7.90 1.74
N LEU A 12 -16.82 -7.07 1.11
CA LEU A 12 -17.08 -5.71 1.59
C LEU A 12 -17.62 -5.69 3.04
N ASN A 13 -18.49 -6.64 3.39
CA ASN A 13 -19.01 -6.76 4.75
C ASN A 13 -17.91 -7.10 5.77
N GLY A 14 -16.98 -7.97 5.39
CA GLY A 14 -15.82 -8.29 6.23
C GLY A 14 -14.90 -7.10 6.46
N VAL A 15 -14.68 -6.28 5.42
CA VAL A 15 -13.92 -5.02 5.55
C VAL A 15 -14.63 -4.03 6.46
N LYS A 16 -15.94 -3.80 6.26
CA LYS A 16 -16.74 -2.91 7.11
C LYS A 16 -16.69 -3.32 8.58
N PHE A 17 -16.86 -4.62 8.85
CA PHE A 17 -16.76 -5.16 10.20
C PHE A 17 -15.37 -4.94 10.81
N LEU A 18 -14.29 -5.12 10.04
CA LEU A 18 -12.93 -4.90 10.53
C LEU A 18 -12.65 -3.42 10.84
N ILE A 19 -13.10 -2.50 9.98
CA ILE A 19 -12.97 -1.05 10.20
C ILE A 19 -13.72 -0.64 11.48
N GLU A 20 -14.95 -1.14 11.67
CA GLU A 20 -15.74 -0.88 12.88
C GLU A 20 -15.05 -1.43 14.13
N LYS A 21 -14.57 -2.69 14.07
CA LYS A 21 -13.85 -3.32 15.19
C LYS A 21 -12.55 -2.62 15.54
N ALA A 22 -11.86 -2.06 14.56
CA ALA A 22 -10.66 -1.26 14.75
C ALA A 22 -10.97 0.18 15.24
N ASN A 23 -12.25 0.54 15.41
CA ASN A 23 -12.69 1.89 15.79
C ASN A 23 -12.14 2.98 14.86
N LEU A 24 -12.12 2.69 13.55
CA LEU A 24 -11.68 3.61 12.51
C LEU A 24 -12.88 4.27 11.82
N ASP A 25 -12.66 5.47 11.26
CA ASP A 25 -13.67 6.14 10.43
C ASP A 25 -14.06 5.23 9.24
N SER A 26 -15.35 5.12 8.97
CA SER A 26 -15.89 4.39 7.82
C SER A 26 -15.30 4.82 6.46
N ASN A 27 -14.80 6.05 6.37
CA ASN A 27 -14.16 6.66 5.21
C ASN A 27 -12.63 6.74 5.33
N ALA A 28 -12.02 6.04 6.31
CA ALA A 28 -10.57 6.01 6.49
C ALA A 28 -9.84 5.44 5.25
N PHE A 29 -10.50 4.56 4.50
CA PHE A 29 -9.95 3.90 3.32
C PHE A 29 -10.85 4.11 2.10
N PHE A 30 -10.25 4.57 1.00
CA PHE A 30 -10.93 4.70 -0.28
C PHE A 30 -9.91 4.70 -1.45
N PRO A 31 -10.11 3.88 -2.50
CA PRO A 31 -11.15 2.87 -2.63
C PRO A 31 -10.89 1.62 -1.78
N VAL A 32 -11.92 0.77 -1.63
CA VAL A 32 -11.81 -0.56 -1.04
C VAL A 32 -11.99 -1.60 -2.16
N ILE A 33 -10.91 -2.28 -2.51
CA ILE A 33 -10.87 -3.34 -3.52
C ILE A 33 -11.03 -4.68 -2.82
N THR A 34 -12.18 -5.33 -3.04
CA THR A 34 -12.54 -6.60 -2.41
C THR A 34 -12.31 -7.78 -3.34
N ARG A 35 -12.62 -8.99 -2.85
CA ARG A 35 -12.53 -10.25 -3.61
C ARG A 35 -13.35 -10.32 -4.89
N ASP A 36 -14.33 -9.43 -5.03
CA ASP A 36 -15.26 -9.37 -6.16
C ASP A 36 -14.68 -8.58 -7.34
N PHE A 37 -13.55 -7.90 -7.13
CA PHE A 37 -12.81 -7.27 -8.22
C PHE A 37 -12.24 -8.33 -9.18
N LYS A 38 -12.23 -8.02 -10.48
CA LYS A 38 -11.82 -8.94 -11.54
C LYS A 38 -10.36 -9.38 -11.47
N HIS A 39 -9.48 -8.52 -10.93
CA HIS A 39 -8.05 -8.79 -10.75
C HIS A 39 -7.75 -9.01 -9.27
N ARG A 40 -6.68 -9.75 -8.98
CA ARG A 40 -6.21 -10.02 -7.62
C ARG A 40 -4.69 -9.95 -7.61
N LYS A 41 -4.11 -9.55 -6.49
CA LYS A 41 -2.67 -9.69 -6.23
C LYS A 41 -2.22 -11.13 -6.59
N PRO A 42 -1.10 -11.32 -7.30
CA PRO A 42 -0.07 -10.31 -7.62
C PRO A 42 -0.34 -9.45 -8.87
N ASP A 43 -1.49 -9.57 -9.54
CA ASP A 43 -1.79 -8.77 -10.75
C ASP A 43 -1.75 -7.26 -10.43
N PRO A 44 -0.85 -6.47 -11.06
CA PRO A 44 -0.66 -5.04 -10.74
C PRO A 44 -1.90 -4.19 -11.05
N LYS A 45 -2.87 -4.72 -11.82
CA LYS A 45 -4.11 -4.00 -12.14
C LYS A 45 -4.95 -3.64 -10.93
N VAL A 46 -4.77 -4.34 -9.79
CA VAL A 46 -5.44 -3.95 -8.54
C VAL A 46 -4.88 -2.63 -8.00
N ALA A 47 -3.56 -2.44 -8.06
CA ALA A 47 -2.90 -1.21 -7.66
C ALA A 47 -3.17 -0.09 -8.67
N GLN A 48 -3.05 -0.39 -9.97
CA GLN A 48 -3.32 0.57 -11.05
C GLN A 48 -4.73 1.16 -10.94
N HIS A 49 -5.74 0.34 -10.62
CA HIS A 49 -7.09 0.83 -10.41
C HIS A 49 -7.20 1.85 -9.26
N VAL A 50 -6.44 1.66 -8.17
CA VAL A 50 -6.36 2.62 -7.07
C VAL A 50 -5.66 3.91 -7.53
N LEU A 51 -4.53 3.78 -8.23
CA LEU A 51 -3.76 4.90 -8.76
C LEU A 51 -4.60 5.76 -9.71
N ASP A 52 -5.37 5.14 -10.60
CA ASP A 52 -6.28 5.81 -11.53
C ASP A 52 -7.36 6.62 -10.79
N ILE A 53 -7.93 6.06 -9.73
CA ILE A 53 -8.93 6.74 -8.89
C ILE A 53 -8.30 7.93 -8.14
N TRP A 54 -7.07 7.78 -7.67
CA TRP A 54 -6.38 8.85 -6.94
C TRP A 54 -5.75 9.91 -7.84
N GLY A 55 -5.49 9.60 -9.11
CA GLY A 55 -4.73 10.46 -10.02
C GLY A 55 -3.31 10.69 -9.55
N LEU A 56 -2.68 9.68 -8.93
CA LEU A 56 -1.33 9.78 -8.38
C LEU A 56 -0.34 8.92 -9.19
N PRO A 57 0.92 9.36 -9.36
CA PRO A 57 1.95 8.53 -9.94
C PRO A 57 2.28 7.36 -8.99
N ALA A 58 2.56 6.19 -9.55
CA ALA A 58 2.87 4.99 -8.77
C ALA A 58 4.07 5.20 -7.82
N SER A 59 5.08 5.96 -8.27
CA SER A 59 6.29 6.25 -7.52
C SER A 59 6.06 7.02 -6.21
N THR A 60 4.89 7.64 -6.01
CA THR A 60 4.54 8.33 -4.76
C THR A 60 3.63 7.50 -3.86
N VAL A 61 3.39 6.22 -4.19
CA VAL A 61 2.47 5.35 -3.47
C VAL A 61 3.19 4.13 -2.94
N MET A 62 2.96 3.84 -1.67
CA MET A 62 3.44 2.61 -1.03
C MET A 62 2.38 1.51 -1.16
N PHE A 63 2.80 0.31 -1.55
CA PHE A 63 1.98 -0.90 -1.51
C PHE A 63 2.46 -1.76 -0.32
N VAL A 64 1.67 -1.76 0.74
CA VAL A 64 2.07 -2.34 2.03
C VAL A 64 1.33 -3.65 2.27
N GLY A 65 2.06 -4.72 2.56
CA GLY A 65 1.47 -6.03 2.85
C GLY A 65 2.44 -7.02 3.48
N ASP A 66 1.95 -8.20 3.79
CA ASP A 66 2.65 -9.25 4.54
C ASP A 66 2.94 -10.50 3.70
N ALA A 67 2.47 -10.54 2.44
CA ALA A 67 2.65 -11.67 1.55
C ALA A 67 3.51 -11.31 0.33
N GLU A 68 4.13 -12.33 -0.27
CA GLU A 68 4.90 -12.17 -1.51
C GLU A 68 4.04 -11.57 -2.65
N GLU A 69 2.76 -11.90 -2.71
CA GLU A 69 1.84 -11.34 -3.70
C GLU A 69 1.65 -9.81 -3.56
N ASP A 70 1.82 -9.25 -2.35
CA ASP A 70 1.81 -7.80 -2.13
C ASP A 70 3.06 -7.15 -2.69
N LEU A 71 4.22 -7.76 -2.45
CA LEU A 71 5.51 -7.25 -2.92
C LEU A 71 5.58 -7.24 -4.44
N LEU A 72 5.16 -8.33 -5.07
CA LEU A 72 5.09 -8.44 -6.54
C LEU A 72 4.08 -7.44 -7.11
N CYS A 73 2.89 -7.34 -6.52
CA CYS A 73 1.87 -6.40 -6.98
C CYS A 73 2.37 -4.94 -6.89
N GLY A 74 3.00 -4.57 -5.77
CA GLY A 74 3.60 -3.24 -5.60
C GLY A 74 4.66 -2.97 -6.66
N LYS A 75 5.60 -3.90 -6.82
CA LYS A 75 6.73 -3.77 -7.74
C LYS A 75 6.27 -3.62 -9.18
N ASP A 76 5.39 -4.52 -9.62
CA ASP A 76 4.92 -4.57 -11.01
C ASP A 76 3.94 -3.43 -11.35
N SER A 77 3.38 -2.76 -10.34
CA SER A 77 2.59 -1.53 -10.54
C SER A 77 3.43 -0.25 -10.52
N GLY A 78 4.72 -0.35 -10.20
CA GLY A 78 5.62 0.80 -10.02
C GLY A 78 5.45 1.52 -8.68
N CYS A 79 4.66 0.96 -7.77
CA CYS A 79 4.56 1.42 -6.39
C CYS A 79 5.78 0.98 -5.57
N MET A 80 5.99 1.61 -4.42
CA MET A 80 7.02 1.20 -3.47
C MET A 80 6.52 0.02 -2.62
N PRO A 81 7.06 -1.20 -2.76
CA PRO A 81 6.58 -2.36 -2.03
C PRO A 81 7.18 -2.39 -0.62
N ILE A 82 6.31 -2.48 0.39
CA ILE A 82 6.71 -2.50 1.80
C ILE A 82 6.24 -3.82 2.41
N LEU A 83 7.18 -4.59 2.94
CA LEU A 83 6.88 -5.81 3.70
C LEU A 83 6.62 -5.45 5.16
N ILE A 84 5.44 -5.79 5.68
CA ILE A 84 5.22 -5.87 7.13
C ILE A 84 5.63 -7.27 7.58
N LYS A 85 6.76 -7.36 8.26
CA LYS A 85 7.32 -8.60 8.77
C LYS A 85 6.63 -9.03 10.06
N ASP A 86 6.25 -10.29 10.08
CA ASP A 86 5.95 -11.10 11.25
C ASP A 86 6.87 -12.33 11.25
N GLU A 87 7.69 -12.45 12.30
CA GLU A 87 8.70 -13.53 12.41
C GLU A 87 8.11 -14.94 12.33
N THR A 88 6.84 -15.11 12.73
CA THR A 88 6.19 -16.41 12.78
C THR A 88 5.67 -16.85 11.41
N HIS A 89 5.13 -15.91 10.64
CA HIS A 89 4.38 -16.24 9.42
C HIS A 89 5.16 -15.95 8.13
N ASN A 90 5.96 -14.88 8.10
CA ASN A 90 6.56 -14.39 6.85
C ASN A 90 8.04 -13.99 6.97
N GLY A 91 8.74 -14.37 8.05
CA GLY A 91 10.17 -14.06 8.24
C GLY A 91 11.07 -14.51 7.07
N HIS A 92 10.67 -15.54 6.32
CA HIS A 92 11.36 -15.98 5.11
C HIS A 92 11.33 -14.96 3.95
N LEU A 93 10.41 -13.99 3.97
CA LEU A 93 10.26 -12.96 2.95
C LEU A 93 11.17 -11.74 3.16
N VAL A 94 11.89 -11.64 4.29
CA VAL A 94 12.76 -10.49 4.62
C VAL A 94 13.86 -10.25 3.58
N HIS A 95 14.26 -11.30 2.86
CA HIS A 95 15.26 -11.24 1.80
C HIS A 95 14.65 -11.21 0.40
N ASN A 96 13.34 -10.98 0.26
CA ASN A 96 12.69 -10.88 -1.04
C ASN A 96 13.15 -9.60 -1.75
N GLU A 97 13.77 -9.74 -2.92
CA GLU A 97 14.32 -8.64 -3.71
C GLU A 97 13.28 -7.63 -4.21
N SER A 98 11.98 -7.97 -4.10
CA SER A 98 10.89 -7.06 -4.47
C SER A 98 10.51 -6.08 -3.36
N ALA A 99 10.93 -6.32 -2.10
CA ALA A 99 10.69 -5.37 -1.02
C ALA A 99 11.65 -4.18 -1.10
N THR A 100 11.13 -2.96 -1.11
CA THR A 100 11.95 -1.74 -0.96
C THR A 100 12.30 -1.49 0.50
N HIS A 101 11.33 -1.70 1.40
CA HIS A 101 11.56 -1.64 2.84
C HIS A 101 10.86 -2.81 3.54
N VAL A 102 11.46 -3.23 4.65
CA VAL A 102 10.91 -4.21 5.57
C VAL A 102 10.71 -3.53 6.92
N ILE A 103 9.49 -3.57 7.43
CA ILE A 103 9.11 -2.99 8.72
C ILE A 103 8.55 -4.07 9.63
N SER A 104 8.69 -3.93 10.93
CA SER A 104 8.12 -4.90 11.90
C SER A 104 6.79 -4.46 12.48
N SER A 105 6.34 -3.24 12.19
CA SER A 105 5.09 -2.69 12.71
C SER A 105 4.57 -1.53 11.86
N ILE A 106 3.25 -1.28 11.89
CA ILE A 106 2.62 -0.16 11.16
C ILE A 106 3.21 1.22 11.54
N PRO A 107 3.51 1.54 12.82
CA PRO A 107 4.10 2.83 13.17
C PRO A 107 5.43 3.15 12.46
N GLU A 108 6.23 2.14 12.11
CA GLU A 108 7.47 2.33 11.34
C GLU A 108 7.23 2.89 9.94
N LEU A 109 6.00 2.78 9.40
CA LEU A 109 5.64 3.43 8.13
C LEU A 109 5.84 4.95 8.19
N LEU A 110 5.68 5.58 9.36
CA LEU A 110 5.87 7.02 9.49
C LEU A 110 7.31 7.42 9.12
N THR A 111 8.29 6.65 9.61
CA THR A 111 9.70 6.85 9.27
C THR A 111 9.97 6.61 7.79
N VAL A 112 9.36 5.57 7.19
CA VAL A 112 9.53 5.31 5.75
C VAL A 112 8.94 6.44 4.90
N ILE A 113 7.77 6.97 5.29
CA ILE A 113 7.11 8.08 4.59
C ILE A 113 7.97 9.33 4.65
N GLU A 114 8.46 9.71 5.83
CA GLU A 114 9.33 10.88 6.03
C GLU A 114 10.62 10.83 5.20
N GLN A 115 11.13 9.62 4.90
CA GLN A 115 12.35 9.42 4.14
C GLN A 115 12.16 9.36 2.62
N ASN A 116 10.96 9.00 2.15
CA ASN A 116 10.76 8.59 0.76
C ASN A 116 9.65 9.32 0.01
N ILE A 117 8.74 9.99 0.71
CA ILE A 117 7.65 10.73 0.05
C ILE A 117 7.89 12.23 0.30
N PRO A 118 8.20 13.01 -0.75
CA PRO A 118 8.38 14.45 -0.60
C PRO A 118 7.11 15.11 -0.09
N CYS A 119 7.26 16.15 0.72
CA CYS A 119 6.14 16.97 1.15
C CYS A 119 5.59 17.73 -0.07
N GLU A 120 4.30 18.08 -0.10
CA GLU A 120 3.73 18.89 -1.19
C GLU A 120 4.49 20.22 -1.39
N SER A 121 5.13 20.75 -0.34
CA SER A 121 5.99 21.93 -0.40
C SER A 121 7.29 21.74 -1.19
N ASP A 122 7.72 20.50 -1.43
CA ASP A 122 8.98 20.17 -2.09
C ASP A 122 8.81 20.02 -3.61
N LEU A 123 7.56 20.08 -4.09
CA LEU A 123 7.20 19.93 -5.51
C LEU A 123 7.05 21.28 -6.25
N ASP A 124 7.19 22.40 -5.54
CA ASP A 124 6.98 23.77 -6.06
C ASP A 124 8.26 24.50 -6.50
N GLU A 125 9.44 23.87 -6.49
CA GLU A 125 10.61 24.46 -7.15
C GLU A 125 10.69 23.97 -8.61
N PRO A 126 10.32 24.80 -9.61
CA PRO A 126 10.67 24.48 -10.98
C PRO A 126 12.20 24.44 -11.05
N SER A 127 12.74 23.30 -11.46
CA SER A 127 14.16 23.18 -11.78
C SER A 127 14.49 24.23 -12.83
N VAL A 128 15.17 25.30 -12.40
CA VAL A 128 15.70 26.33 -13.28
C VAL A 128 16.77 25.64 -14.13
N ILE A 129 16.46 25.43 -15.41
CA ILE A 129 17.43 25.12 -16.46
C ILE A 129 17.71 26.40 -17.22
#